data_AF-A0A0J0V4E1-F1
#
_entry.id   AF-A0A0J0V4E1-F1
#
_cell.length_a   1.000
_cell.length_b   1.000
_cell.length_c   1.000
_cell.angle_alpha   90.00
_cell.angle_beta   90.00
_cell.angle_gamma   90.00
#
_symmetry.space_group_name_H-M   'P 1'
#
loop_
_entity.id
_entity.type
_entity.pdbx_description
1 polymer ?
#
loop_
_entity_poly.entity_id
_entity_poly.type
_entity_poly.pdbx_seq_one_letter_code
_entity_poly.pdbx_strand_id
1 'polypeptide(L)' 'MMWKRIALFLVVLLLAACGKTIPDAKNWPVEDFTFVDQTGKPFGLRDLKGKVWVADFIF' A
#
# COMPACT_ATOMS: atom_id res chain seq x y z
N MET A 1 -19.21 -32.41 -17.19
CA MET A 1 -18.29 -32.69 -16.06
C MET A 1 -16.86 -32.22 -16.31
N MET A 2 -16.27 -32.44 -17.50
CA MET A 2 -14.87 -32.08 -17.82
C MET A 2 -14.61 -30.55 -17.89
N TRP A 3 -15.51 -29.76 -18.48
CA TRP A 3 -15.40 -28.30 -18.57
C TRP A 3 -15.32 -27.59 -17.20
N LYS A 4 -16.10 -28.04 -16.22
CA LYS A 4 -16.08 -27.47 -14.86
C LYS A 4 -14.72 -27.65 -14.18
N ARG A 5 -14.03 -28.76 -14.47
CA ARG A 5 -12.68 -29.03 -13.94
C ARG A 5 -11.62 -28.16 -14.61
N ILE A 6 -11.75 -27.92 -15.92
CA ILE A 6 -10.86 -27.02 -16.69
C ILE A 6 -11.01 -25.56 -16.21
N ALA A 7 -12.26 -25.10 -16.05
CA ALA A 7 -12.54 -23.76 -15.52
C ALA A 7 -11.98 -23.58 -14.10
N LEU A 8 -12.12 -24.59 -13.24
CA LEU A 8 -11.54 -24.57 -11.89
C LEU A 8 -10.01 -24.49 -11.92
N PHE A 9 -9.36 -25.25 -12.80
CA PHE A 9 -7.90 -25.23 -12.95
C PHE A 9 -7.37 -23.87 -13.43
N LEU A 10 -8.06 -23.25 -14.39
CA LEU A 10 -7.74 -21.91 -14.89
C LEU A 10 -7.86 -20.84 -13.79
N VAL A 11 -8.90 -20.92 -12.95
CA VAL A 11 -9.08 -20.00 -11.82
C VAL A 11 -7.93 -20.14 -10.80
N VAL A 12 -7.53 -21.37 -10.47
CA VAL A 12 -6.41 -21.62 -9.55
C VAL A 12 -5.08 -21.07 -10.10
N LEU A 13 -4.83 -21.21 -11.41
CA LEU A 13 -3.63 -20.66 -12.06
C LEU A 13 -3.60 -19.12 -12.02
N LEU A 14 -4.75 -18.46 -12.18
CA LEU A 14 -4.85 -17.00 -12.09
C LEU A 14 -4.61 -16.49 -10.67
N LEU A 15 -5.06 -17.22 -9.65
CA LEU A 15 -4.86 -16.88 -8.24
C LEU A 15 -3.39 -16.96 -7.81
N ALA A 16 -2.61 -17.88 -8.38
CA ALA A 16 -1.18 -18.03 -8.07
C ALA A 16 -0.31 -16.81 -8.46
N ALA A 17 -0.81 -15.93 -9.34
CA ALA A 17 -0.11 -14.71 -9.74
C ALA A 17 -0.32 -13.54 -8.78
N CYS A 18 -1.31 -13.60 -7.88
CA CYS A 18 -1.62 -12.57 -6.90
C CYS A 18 -0.93 -12.86 -5.56
N GLY A 19 0.31 -12.40 -5.38
CA GLY A 19 1.00 -12.62 -4.10
C GLY A 19 2.41 -12.05 -3.97
N LYS A 20 2.79 -11.09 -4.81
CA LYS A 20 4.13 -10.49 -4.73
C LYS A 20 4.22 -9.55 -3.53
N THR A 21 5.01 -9.94 -2.55
CA THR A 21 5.44 -9.08 -1.43
C THR A 21 6.65 -8.25 -1.87
N ILE A 22 6.86 -7.10 -1.22
CA ILE A 22 8.05 -6.29 -1.43
C ILE A 22 9.16 -6.88 -0.55
N PRO A 23 10.27 -7.38 -1.12
CA PRO A 23 11.41 -7.84 -0.34
C PRO A 23 11.92 -6.72 0.57
N ASP A 24 12.24 -7.07 1.82
CA ASP A 24 12.80 -6.15 2.82
C ASP A 24 11.93 -4.93 3.17
N ALA A 25 10.62 -5.02 2.95
CA ALA A 25 9.67 -3.99 3.38
C ALA A 25 9.79 -3.73 4.89
N LYS A 26 10.12 -2.49 5.26
CA LYS A 26 10.30 -2.10 6.66
C LYS A 26 8.99 -2.11 7.45
N ASN A 27 7.88 -1.68 6.83
CA ASN A 27 6.54 -1.61 7.43
C ASN A 27 6.53 -1.00 8.84
N TRP A 28 7.41 -0.02 9.08
CA TRP A 28 7.50 0.62 10.39
C TRP A 28 6.29 1.51 10.63
N PRO A 29 5.73 1.50 11.84
CA PRO A 29 4.70 2.47 12.20
C PRO A 29 5.30 3.87 12.11
N VAL A 30 4.60 4.76 11.41
CA VAL A 30 4.96 6.18 11.38
C VAL A 30 4.39 6.80 12.66
N GLU A 31 5.24 7.49 13.42
CA GLU A 31 4.82 8.21 14.62
C GLU A 31 3.88 9.36 14.26
N ASP A 32 2.97 9.70 15.17
CA ASP A 32 2.07 10.83 14.97
C ASP A 32 2.85 12.14 14.93
N PHE A 33 2.50 13.02 14.00
CA PHE A 33 3.17 14.29 13.82
C PHE A 33 2.17 15.38 13.40
N THR A 34 2.53 16.63 13.69
CA THR A 34 1.84 17.81 13.17
C THR A 34 2.86 18.92 12.97
N PHE A 35 2.93 19.44 11.74
CA PHE A 35 3.81 20.54 11.33
C PHE A 35 3.01 21.65 10.67
N VAL A 36 3.68 22.70 10.22
CA VAL A 36 3.08 23.83 9.50
C VAL A 36 3.43 23.72 8.02
N ASP A 37 2.42 23.71 7.17
CA ASP A 37 2.60 23.66 5.71
C ASP A 37 2.99 25.03 5.11
N GLN A 38 3.20 25.08 3.79
CA GLN A 38 3.55 26.30 3.06
C GLN A 38 2.47 27.39 3.08
N THR A 39 1.25 27.05 3.48
CA THR A 39 0.12 27.98 3.61
C THR A 39 -0.09 28.45 5.05
N GLY A 40 0.77 28.01 5.98
CA GLY A 40 0.66 28.34 7.40
C GLY A 40 -0.35 27.48 8.16
N LYS A 41 -0.80 26.35 7.61
CA LYS A 41 -1.81 25.49 8.23
C LYS A 41 -1.18 24.28 8.93
N PRO A 42 -1.80 23.79 10.01
CA PRO A 42 -1.43 22.51 10.60
C PRO A 42 -1.63 21.38 9.58
N PHE A 43 -0.61 20.53 9.43
CA PHE A 43 -0.64 19.34 8.58
C PHE A 43 0.06 18.18 9.30
N GLY A 44 -0.57 17.01 9.33
CA GLY A 44 -0.08 15.89 10.12
C GLY A 44 -0.37 14.50 9.54
N LEU A 45 0.03 13.47 10.28
CA LEU A 45 -0.17 12.07 9.89
C LEU A 45 -1.66 11.74 9.63
N ARG A 46 -2.56 12.37 10.39
CA ARG A 46 -4.02 12.20 10.25
C ARG A 46 -4.53 12.60 8.86
N ASP A 47 -3.94 13.62 8.24
CA ASP A 47 -4.32 14.13 6.92
C ASP A 47 -3.88 13.19 5.78
N LEU A 48 -2.94 12.29 6.07
CA LEU A 48 -2.39 11.28 5.15
C LEU A 48 -3.10 9.92 5.23
N LYS A 49 -4.02 9.74 6.18
CA LYS A 49 -4.71 8.46 6.38
C LYS A 49 -5.43 7.99 5.12
N GLY A 50 -5.11 6.77 4.68
CA GLY A 50 -5.70 6.15 3.48
C GLY A 50 -5.12 6.64 2.16
N LYS A 51 -4.11 7.52 2.19
CA LYS A 51 -3.40 7.99 0.99
C LYS A 51 -2.06 7.26 0.86
N VAL A 52 -1.62 7.03 -0.37
CA VAL A 52 -0.24 6.64 -0.67
C VAL A 52 0.57 7.93 -0.82
N TRP A 53 1.71 8.02 -0.12
CA TRP A 53 2.54 9.23 -0.07
C TRP A 53 4.02 8.87 0.07
N VAL A 54 4.89 9.84 -0.23
CA VAL A 54 6.35 9.74 -0.14
C VAL A 54 6.86 10.93 0.68
N ALA A 55 7.86 10.69 1.53
CA ALA A 55 8.54 11.71 2.31
C ALA A 55 9.93 11.97 1.74
N ASP A 56 10.36 13.22 1.75
CA ASP A 56 11.73 13.65 1.44
C ASP A 56 12.16 14.75 2.42
N PHE A 57 13.44 14.82 2.72
CA PHE A 57 14.03 15.82 3.60
C PHE A 57 14.94 16.74 2.79
N ILE A 58 14.49 17.98 2.59
CA ILE A 58 15.21 19.02 1.86
C ILE A 58 15.91 19.97 2.84
N PHE A 59 17.12 20.41 2.51
CA PHE A 59 17.95 21.32 3.28
C PHE A 59 18.14 22.65 2.56
#